data_AF-A0A3A8KX55-F1
#
_entry.id   AF-A0A3A8KX55-F1
#
_cell.length_a   1.000
_cell.length_b   1.000
_cell.length_c   1.000
_cell.angle_alpha   90.00
_cell.angle_beta   90.00
_cell.angle_gamma   90.00
#
_symmetry.space_group_name_H-M   'P 1'
#
loop_
_entity.id
_entity.type
_entity.pdbx_description
1 polymer ?
#
loop_
_entity_poly.entity_id
_entity_poly.type
_entity_poly.pdbx_seq_one_letter_code
_entity_poly.pdbx_strand_id
1 'polypeptide(L)'
;MAGAPVELTPDNYEDVTQRAGVCVVDFWAPWCAPCRAFAPIFAAAASRFPDITFAKLDTEAHASLSEPLDIDSIPALIAFKDGVEVHRVTGALPAAALDALLGRLEAVDVEVLRRRAANRKRTEAGKLPAGVPKGATWDADEAEWSFGPKDAKGQQHGTWKFWRADGTLCNECIMKHGTPHGVFKRFHESGEVSQEGTFDKGTLHGPRTWFASEHFTTERMHENGVSEKVKKTVMLYDQGEVRQVMHFDGTGQRVVPTTGEPYP
;
A
#
# COMPACT_ATOMS: atom_id res chain seq x y z
N MET A 1 5.24 25.71 20.30
CA MET A 1 6.58 25.27 20.74
C MET A 1 7.09 24.31 19.69
N ALA A 2 8.02 24.75 18.85
CA ALA A 2 8.66 23.91 17.85
C ALA A 2 9.95 23.33 18.43
N GLY A 3 10.25 22.05 18.15
CA GLY A 3 11.64 21.58 18.10
C GLY A 3 12.03 20.32 18.89
N ALA A 4 11.16 19.67 19.67
CA ALA A 4 11.51 18.42 20.34
C ALA A 4 10.33 17.43 20.35
N PRO A 5 10.57 16.13 20.09
CA PRO A 5 9.54 15.10 20.23
C PRO A 5 8.99 15.05 21.66
N VAL A 6 7.68 14.94 21.79
CA VAL A 6 6.96 14.79 23.06
C VAL A 6 7.18 13.37 23.60
N GLU A 7 7.58 13.22 24.86
CA GLU A 7 7.60 11.91 25.52
C GLU A 7 6.17 11.45 25.81
N LEU A 8 5.81 10.28 25.32
CA LEU A 8 4.53 9.66 25.58
C LEU A 8 4.57 8.85 26.88
N THR A 9 3.52 8.99 27.66
CA THR A 9 3.24 8.23 28.88
C THR A 9 1.78 7.78 28.82
N PRO A 10 1.35 6.86 29.70
CA PRO A 10 -0.07 6.47 29.78
C PRO A 10 -1.03 7.66 29.95
N ASP A 11 -0.58 8.73 30.60
CA ASP A 11 -1.42 9.90 30.91
C ASP A 11 -1.67 10.81 29.70
N ASN A 12 -0.79 10.81 28.69
CA ASN A 12 -0.88 11.72 27.54
C ASN A 12 -1.00 11.01 26.19
N TYR A 13 -0.81 9.69 26.14
CA TYR A 13 -0.73 8.93 24.89
C TYR A 13 -1.98 9.13 24.03
N GLU A 14 -3.16 8.96 24.62
CA GLU A 14 -4.43 9.08 23.90
C GLU A 14 -4.63 10.51 23.38
N ASP A 15 -4.47 11.51 24.25
CA ASP A 15 -4.61 12.93 23.88
C ASP A 15 -3.67 13.36 22.75
N VAL A 16 -2.43 12.86 22.73
CA VAL A 16 -1.43 13.21 21.71
C VAL A 16 -1.69 12.48 20.40
N THR A 17 -2.03 11.19 20.43
CA THR A 17 -2.18 10.36 19.21
C THR A 17 -3.57 10.49 18.57
N GLN A 18 -4.62 10.79 19.34
CA GLN A 18 -5.98 11.00 18.85
C GLN A 18 -6.26 12.42 18.36
N ARG A 19 -5.31 13.35 18.55
CA ARG A 19 -5.47 14.74 18.14
C ARG A 19 -5.67 14.85 16.62
N ALA A 20 -6.45 15.85 16.21
CA ALA A 20 -6.55 16.23 14.80
C ALA A 20 -5.19 16.63 14.23
N GLY A 21 -4.95 16.27 12.96
CA GLY A 21 -3.67 16.44 12.28
C GLY A 21 -2.80 15.17 12.32
N VAL A 22 -1.55 15.31 11.88
CA VAL A 22 -0.60 14.19 11.80
C VAL A 22 0.23 14.13 13.09
N CYS A 23 0.34 12.94 13.66
CA CYS A 23 1.20 12.60 14.78
C CYS A 23 2.10 11.43 14.39
N VAL A 24 3.41 11.52 14.60
CA VAL A 24 4.36 10.43 14.34
C VAL A 24 5.05 10.06 15.64
N VAL A 25 5.02 8.78 15.98
CA VAL A 25 5.56 8.23 17.23
C VAL A 25 6.78 7.37 16.92
N ASP A 26 7.92 7.70 17.53
CA ASP A 26 9.14 6.88 17.55
C ASP A 26 9.14 5.94 18.76
N PHE A 27 9.05 4.64 18.51
CA PHE A 27 9.10 3.59 19.52
C PHE A 27 10.55 3.15 19.71
N TRP A 28 11.07 3.32 20.93
CA TRP A 28 12.49 3.21 21.20
C TRP A 28 12.77 2.60 22.58
N ALA A 29 14.05 2.35 22.87
CA ALA A 29 14.54 1.98 24.21
C ALA A 29 15.97 2.51 24.41
N PRO A 30 16.43 2.77 25.65
CA PRO A 30 17.72 3.41 25.91
C PRO A 30 18.93 2.56 25.50
N TRP A 31 18.83 1.24 25.60
CA TRP A 31 19.90 0.31 25.22
C TRP A 31 20.01 0.13 23.70
N CYS A 32 18.97 0.47 22.93
CA CYS A 32 18.92 0.28 21.48
C CYS A 32 19.83 1.27 20.74
N ALA A 33 20.99 0.78 20.27
CA ALA A 33 21.95 1.62 19.54
C ALA A 33 21.37 2.23 18.24
N PRO A 34 20.62 1.49 17.40
CA PRO A 34 19.98 2.08 16.22
C PRO A 34 18.97 3.18 16.59
N CYS A 35 18.23 3.03 17.69
CA CYS A 35 17.30 4.05 18.19
C CYS A 35 18.02 5.34 18.58
N ARG A 36 19.14 5.22 19.32
CA ARG A 36 19.98 6.38 19.68
C ARG A 36 20.54 7.11 18.46
N ALA A 37 20.88 6.37 17.39
CA ALA A 37 21.33 6.97 16.13
C ALA A 37 20.20 7.67 15.37
N PHE A 38 18.97 7.17 15.46
CA PHE A 38 17.80 7.73 14.80
C PHE A 38 17.23 8.97 15.50
N ALA A 39 17.24 9.00 16.84
CA ALA A 39 16.71 10.10 17.65
C ALA A 39 17.09 11.53 17.17
N PRO A 40 18.36 11.85 16.85
CA PRO A 40 18.70 13.19 16.35
C PRO A 40 18.12 13.49 14.96
N ILE A 41 17.96 12.48 14.10
CA ILE A 41 17.34 12.64 12.78
C ILE A 41 15.86 12.98 12.95
N PHE A 42 15.17 12.26 13.84
CA PHE A 42 13.76 12.48 14.15
C PHE A 42 13.50 13.84 14.80
N ALA A 43 14.33 14.25 15.77
CA ALA A 43 14.24 15.57 16.38
C ALA A 43 14.50 16.72 15.37
N ALA A 44 15.46 16.53 14.45
CA ALA A 44 15.69 17.51 13.38
C ALA A 44 14.48 17.63 12.44
N ALA A 45 13.80 16.51 12.14
CA ALA A 45 12.58 16.52 11.34
C ALA A 45 11.43 17.29 12.02
N ALA A 46 11.29 17.19 13.35
CA ALA A 46 10.32 17.97 14.12
C ALA A 46 10.49 19.50 13.97
N SER A 47 11.70 19.96 13.66
CA SER A 47 11.95 21.37 13.36
C SER A 47 11.60 21.75 11.91
N ARG A 48 11.69 20.79 10.97
CA ARG A 48 11.37 21.01 9.54
C ARG A 48 9.87 20.91 9.25
N PHE A 49 9.13 20.13 10.03
CA PHE A 49 7.70 19.88 9.86
C PHE A 49 6.91 20.34 11.09
N PRO A 50 6.75 21.66 11.32
CA PRO A 50 6.14 22.19 12.53
C PRO A 50 4.64 21.89 12.67
N ASP A 51 3.97 21.53 11.57
CA ASP A 51 2.54 21.16 11.54
C ASP A 51 2.29 19.70 11.92
N ILE A 52 3.35 18.88 12.03
CA ILE A 52 3.30 17.49 12.45
C ILE A 52 3.67 17.41 13.94
N THR A 53 2.89 16.66 14.71
CA THR A 53 3.24 16.34 16.10
C THR A 53 4.27 15.21 16.10
N PHE A 54 5.44 15.45 16.65
CA PHE A 54 6.45 14.41 16.86
C PHE A 54 6.37 13.94 18.30
N ALA A 55 6.32 12.64 18.49
CA ALA A 55 6.27 12.02 19.80
C ALA A 55 7.20 10.80 19.83
N LYS A 56 7.54 10.34 21.03
CA LYS A 56 8.34 9.14 21.24
C LYS A 56 7.83 8.36 22.44
N LEU A 57 7.93 7.04 22.38
CA LEU A 57 7.50 6.13 23.43
C LEU A 57 8.63 5.16 23.75
N ASP A 58 9.11 5.17 24.99
CA ASP A 58 10.00 4.13 25.50
C ASP A 58 9.20 2.82 25.72
N THR A 59 9.48 1.81 24.91
CA THR A 59 8.73 0.54 24.92
C THR A 59 8.99 -0.29 26.19
N GLU A 60 10.12 -0.08 26.87
CA GLU A 60 10.40 -0.77 28.13
C GLU A 60 9.77 -0.06 29.33
N ALA A 61 9.82 1.27 29.34
CA ALA A 61 9.19 2.04 30.42
C ALA A 61 7.66 1.96 30.37
N HIS A 62 7.09 1.78 29.17
CA HIS A 62 5.64 1.83 28.92
C HIS A 62 5.13 0.64 28.11
N ALA A 63 5.52 -0.58 28.49
CA ALA A 63 5.13 -1.83 27.82
C ALA A 63 3.61 -1.97 27.58
N SER A 64 2.79 -1.53 28.54
CA SER A 64 1.32 -1.57 28.43
C SER A 64 0.75 -0.75 27.27
N LEU A 65 1.50 0.24 26.78
CA LEU A 65 1.13 1.03 25.60
C LEU A 65 1.66 0.41 24.31
N SER A 66 2.87 -0.19 24.33
CA SER A 66 3.51 -0.73 23.13
C SER A 66 3.07 -2.15 22.77
N GLU A 67 2.76 -3.01 23.75
CA GLU A 67 2.36 -4.40 23.51
C GLU A 67 1.13 -4.53 22.60
N PRO A 68 0.02 -3.77 22.80
CA PRO A 68 -1.16 -3.88 21.94
C PRO A 68 -0.95 -3.37 20.51
N LEU A 69 0.18 -2.71 20.24
CA LEU A 69 0.53 -2.15 18.93
C LEU A 69 1.40 -3.11 18.10
N ASP A 70 1.72 -4.29 18.63
CA ASP A 70 2.57 -5.31 18.00
C ASP A 70 3.94 -4.75 17.57
N ILE A 71 4.60 -4.01 18.48
CA ILE A 71 5.96 -3.49 18.26
C ILE A 71 7.00 -4.58 18.58
N ASP A 72 7.26 -5.45 17.59
CA ASP A 72 8.19 -6.58 17.74
C ASP A 72 9.67 -6.22 17.55
N SER A 73 9.96 -5.02 17.04
CA SER A 73 11.32 -4.56 16.76
C SER A 73 11.42 -3.04 16.87
N ILE A 74 12.53 -2.56 17.42
CA ILE A 74 12.83 -1.14 17.58
C ILE A 74 14.17 -0.75 16.92
N PRO A 75 14.28 0.48 16.39
CA PRO A 75 13.26 1.52 16.39
C PRO A 75 12.10 1.20 15.44
N ALA A 76 10.93 1.71 15.75
CA ALA A 76 9.76 1.64 14.87
C ALA A 76 9.03 3.00 14.85
N LEU A 77 8.37 3.29 13.74
CA LEU A 77 7.54 4.47 13.57
C LEU A 77 6.09 4.05 13.33
N ILE A 78 5.17 4.67 14.06
CA ILE A 78 3.75 4.67 13.69
C ILE A 78 3.33 6.12 13.46
N ALA A 79 2.70 6.36 12.31
CA ALA A 79 2.06 7.62 12.00
C ALA A 79 0.54 7.51 12.17
N PHE A 80 -0.02 8.44 12.90
CA PHE A 80 -1.45 8.66 13.07
C PHE A 80 -1.86 9.92 12.33
N LYS A 81 -3.06 9.92 11.73
CA LYS A 81 -3.73 11.12 11.26
C LYS A 81 -5.17 11.11 11.75
N ASP A 82 -5.55 12.14 12.49
CA ASP A 82 -6.87 12.26 13.12
C ASP A 82 -7.24 10.99 13.94
N GLY A 83 -6.28 10.48 14.72
CA GLY A 83 -6.42 9.28 15.56
C GLY A 83 -6.43 7.94 14.82
N VAL A 84 -6.29 7.93 13.50
CA VAL A 84 -6.22 6.70 12.70
C VAL A 84 -4.77 6.41 12.34
N GLU A 85 -4.31 5.19 12.58
CA GLU A 85 -3.02 4.74 12.05
C GLU A 85 -3.04 4.77 10.52
N VAL A 86 -2.14 5.55 9.93
CA VAL A 86 -2.04 5.74 8.49
C VAL A 86 -0.75 5.15 7.90
N HIS A 87 0.26 4.91 8.72
CA HIS A 87 1.52 4.32 8.28
C HIS A 87 2.29 3.69 9.42
N ARG A 88 3.09 2.67 9.09
CA ARG A 88 3.97 1.96 10.02
C ARG A 88 5.26 1.59 9.32
N VAL A 89 6.38 1.80 9.99
CA VAL A 89 7.71 1.38 9.53
C VAL A 89 8.45 0.72 10.68
N THR A 90 9.07 -0.42 10.40
CA THR A 90 10.04 -1.04 11.31
C THR A 90 11.45 -0.66 10.86
N GLY A 91 12.27 -0.20 11.80
CA GLY A 91 13.64 0.23 11.57
C GLY A 91 13.81 1.74 11.44
N ALA A 92 15.07 2.17 11.51
CA ALA A 92 15.43 3.58 11.39
C ALA A 92 15.38 4.03 9.92
N LEU A 93 14.83 5.22 9.68
CA LEU A 93 14.82 5.84 8.36
C LEU A 93 15.98 6.83 8.20
N PRO A 94 16.69 6.83 7.06
CA PRO A 94 17.54 7.95 6.67
C PRO A 94 16.73 9.25 6.57
N ALA A 95 17.36 10.39 6.82
CA ALA A 95 16.69 11.70 6.87
C ALA A 95 15.82 12.00 5.63
N ALA A 96 16.34 11.74 4.43
CA ALA A 96 15.60 11.96 3.19
C ALA A 96 14.35 11.06 3.06
N ALA A 97 14.44 9.81 3.52
CA ALA A 97 13.31 8.88 3.51
C ALA A 97 12.25 9.28 4.53
N LEU A 98 12.67 9.75 5.72
CA LEU A 98 11.77 10.29 6.74
C LEU A 98 11.04 11.53 6.21
N ASP A 99 11.75 12.49 5.61
CA ASP A 99 11.13 13.71 5.07
C ASP A 99 10.14 13.40 3.94
N ALA A 100 10.49 12.46 3.06
CA ALA A 100 9.58 12.00 2.01
C ALA A 100 8.33 11.32 2.59
N LEU A 101 8.47 10.49 3.64
CA LEU A 101 7.34 9.89 4.34
C LEU A 101 6.44 10.98 4.94
N LEU A 102 7.01 11.91 5.71
CA LEU A 102 6.27 12.98 6.39
C LEU A 102 5.46 13.81 5.39
N GLY A 103 6.04 14.20 4.25
CA GLY A 103 5.34 14.93 3.20
C GLY A 103 4.16 14.17 2.57
N ARG A 104 4.16 12.83 2.60
CA ARG A 104 3.04 12.02 2.09
C ARG A 104 1.91 11.85 3.11
N LEU A 105 2.20 11.92 4.42
CA LEU A 105 1.20 11.69 5.46
C LEU A 105 0.08 12.73 5.45
N GLU A 106 0.38 13.98 5.11
CA GLU A 106 -0.63 15.04 5.03
C GLU A 106 -1.68 14.76 3.94
N ALA A 107 -1.28 14.14 2.83
CA ALA A 107 -2.17 13.81 1.72
C ALA A 107 -3.10 12.62 2.00
N VAL A 108 -2.92 11.91 3.11
CA VAL A 108 -3.75 10.73 3.43
C VAL A 108 -5.19 11.15 3.77
N ASP A 109 -6.16 10.65 3.01
CA ASP A 109 -7.59 10.85 3.29
C ASP A 109 -8.07 9.83 4.33
N VAL A 110 -8.24 10.29 5.58
CA VAL A 110 -8.66 9.45 6.71
C VAL A 110 -10.10 8.97 6.55
N GLU A 111 -10.97 9.73 5.90
CA GLU A 111 -12.36 9.32 5.66
C GLU A 111 -12.42 8.17 4.64
N VAL A 112 -11.52 8.18 3.65
CA VAL A 112 -11.35 7.03 2.75
C VAL A 112 -10.90 5.79 3.54
N LEU A 113 -9.93 5.91 4.45
CA LEU A 113 -9.47 4.77 5.27
C LEU A 113 -10.58 4.23 6.18
N ARG A 114 -11.31 5.11 6.89
CA ARG A 114 -12.45 4.73 7.72
C ARG A 114 -13.54 4.02 6.91
N ARG A 115 -13.88 4.56 5.73
CA ARG A 115 -14.84 3.94 4.81
C ARG A 115 -14.40 2.55 4.36
N ARG A 116 -13.12 2.39 4.00
CA ARG A 116 -12.54 1.11 3.60
C ARG A 116 -12.57 0.08 4.73
N ALA A 117 -12.20 0.47 5.95
CA ALA A 117 -12.29 -0.39 7.12
C ALA A 117 -13.74 -0.82 7.42
N ALA A 118 -14.70 0.12 7.34
CA ALA A 118 -16.12 -0.19 7.49
C ALA A 118 -16.63 -1.14 6.40
N ASN A 119 -16.21 -0.95 5.16
CA ASN A 119 -16.54 -1.82 4.04
C ASN A 119 -15.97 -3.24 4.21
N ARG A 120 -14.73 -3.37 4.70
CA ARG A 120 -14.14 -4.67 5.02
C ARG A 120 -14.96 -5.44 6.05
N LYS A 121 -15.34 -4.78 7.15
CA LYS A 121 -16.24 -5.37 8.17
C LYS A 121 -17.59 -5.80 7.61
N ARG A 122 -18.11 -5.09 6.61
CA ARG A 122 -19.33 -5.50 5.90
C ARG A 122 -19.10 -6.80 5.15
N THR A 123 -18.04 -6.89 4.35
CA THR A 123 -17.69 -8.11 3.61
C THR A 123 -17.51 -9.31 4.54
N GLU A 124 -16.78 -9.15 5.64
CA GLU A 124 -16.58 -10.19 6.66
C GLU A 124 -17.91 -10.64 7.29
N ALA A 125 -18.87 -9.72 7.43
CA ALA A 125 -20.23 -10.03 7.87
C ALA A 125 -21.15 -10.57 6.75
N GLY A 126 -20.60 -10.93 5.57
CA GLY A 126 -21.34 -11.41 4.41
C GLY A 126 -22.20 -10.34 3.73
N LYS A 127 -21.93 -9.05 3.99
CA LYS A 127 -22.69 -7.91 3.47
C LYS A 127 -21.90 -7.18 2.40
N LEU A 128 -22.56 -6.85 1.31
CA LEU A 128 -21.98 -6.07 0.22
C LEU A 128 -21.44 -4.71 0.72
N PRO A 129 -20.20 -4.33 0.38
CA PRO A 129 -19.64 -3.00 0.68
C PRO A 129 -20.42 -1.83 0.04
N ALA A 130 -20.31 -0.65 0.64
CA ALA A 130 -20.79 0.57 -0.02
C ALA A 130 -19.89 0.91 -1.22
N GLY A 131 -20.51 1.25 -2.36
CA GLY A 131 -19.81 1.56 -3.61
C GLY A 131 -19.65 0.37 -4.57
N VAL A 132 -19.86 -0.86 -4.08
CA VAL A 132 -19.87 -2.06 -4.93
C VAL A 132 -21.29 -2.29 -5.49
N PRO A 133 -21.46 -2.67 -6.77
CA PRO A 133 -22.77 -2.89 -7.37
C PRO A 133 -23.62 -3.93 -6.63
N LYS A 134 -24.93 -3.67 -6.49
CA LYS A 134 -25.87 -4.52 -5.73
C LYS A 134 -25.91 -6.00 -6.15
N GLY A 135 -25.56 -6.30 -7.39
CA GLY A 135 -25.54 -7.67 -7.93
C GLY A 135 -24.17 -8.34 -7.90
N ALA A 136 -23.16 -7.72 -7.27
CA ALA A 136 -21.83 -8.30 -7.20
C ALA A 136 -21.80 -9.56 -6.34
N THR A 137 -20.92 -10.48 -6.69
CA THR A 137 -20.72 -11.76 -6.01
C THR A 137 -19.36 -11.80 -5.35
N TRP A 138 -19.30 -12.27 -4.10
CA TRP A 138 -18.05 -12.47 -3.36
C TRP A 138 -17.42 -13.81 -3.72
N ASP A 139 -16.13 -13.78 -4.05
CA ASP A 139 -15.26 -14.94 -4.17
C ASP A 139 -14.34 -14.97 -2.94
N ALA A 140 -14.45 -16.03 -2.13
CA ALA A 140 -13.69 -16.15 -0.89
C ALA A 140 -12.24 -16.62 -1.11
N ASP A 141 -11.98 -17.33 -2.22
CA ASP A 141 -10.65 -17.85 -2.54
C ASP A 141 -9.77 -16.71 -3.05
N GLU A 142 -10.33 -15.82 -3.88
CA GLU A 142 -9.64 -14.63 -4.39
C GLU A 142 -9.78 -13.41 -3.46
N ALA A 143 -10.67 -13.47 -2.47
CA ALA A 143 -11.04 -12.35 -1.60
C ALA A 143 -11.48 -11.08 -2.36
N GLU A 144 -12.25 -11.28 -3.44
CA GLU A 144 -12.72 -10.23 -4.34
C GLU A 144 -14.25 -10.30 -4.57
N TRP A 145 -14.90 -9.15 -4.61
CA TRP A 145 -16.22 -8.97 -5.19
C TRP A 145 -16.09 -8.83 -6.71
N SER A 146 -17.02 -9.38 -7.49
CA SER A 146 -17.03 -9.25 -8.94
C SER A 146 -18.42 -8.95 -9.51
N PHE A 147 -18.47 -8.17 -10.59
CA PHE A 147 -19.72 -7.84 -11.27
C PHE A 147 -19.46 -7.46 -12.73
N GLY A 148 -20.35 -7.91 -13.62
CA GLY A 148 -20.34 -7.54 -15.02
C GLY A 148 -21.49 -8.18 -15.79
N PRO A 149 -21.61 -7.88 -17.10
CA PRO A 149 -22.65 -8.43 -17.94
C PRO A 149 -22.47 -9.93 -18.16
N LYS A 150 -23.57 -10.60 -18.49
CA LYS A 150 -23.59 -12.01 -18.87
C LYS A 150 -24.23 -12.15 -20.25
N ASP A 151 -23.79 -13.13 -21.02
CA ASP A 151 -24.42 -13.46 -22.29
C ASP A 151 -25.73 -14.24 -22.11
N ALA A 152 -26.38 -14.60 -23.23
CA ALA A 152 -27.64 -15.35 -23.22
C ALA A 152 -27.54 -16.74 -22.55
N LYS A 153 -26.33 -17.29 -22.37
CA LYS A 153 -26.07 -18.55 -21.67
C LYS A 153 -25.71 -18.32 -20.20
N GLY A 154 -25.75 -17.08 -19.72
CA GLY A 154 -25.37 -16.72 -18.36
C GLY A 154 -23.86 -16.67 -18.12
N GLN A 155 -23.03 -16.79 -19.16
CA GLN A 155 -21.57 -16.73 -19.04
C GLN A 155 -21.09 -15.28 -18.99
N GLN A 156 -19.99 -15.02 -18.29
CA GLN A 156 -19.41 -13.68 -18.22
C GLN A 156 -19.09 -13.14 -19.63
N HIS A 157 -19.58 -11.94 -19.95
CA HIS A 157 -19.41 -11.34 -21.27
C HIS A 157 -19.37 -9.80 -21.16
N GLY A 158 -18.47 -9.16 -21.89
CA GLY A 158 -18.25 -7.71 -21.81
C GLY A 158 -17.34 -7.31 -20.64
N THR A 159 -17.38 -6.04 -20.23
CA THR A 159 -16.50 -5.52 -19.19
C THR A 159 -16.92 -6.01 -17.80
N TRP A 160 -16.01 -6.70 -17.13
CA TRP A 160 -16.14 -7.13 -15.74
C TRP A 160 -15.21 -6.30 -14.86
N LYS A 161 -15.69 -6.04 -13.64
CA LYS A 161 -14.96 -5.31 -12.62
C LYS A 161 -14.90 -6.13 -11.34
N PHE A 162 -13.81 -5.94 -10.61
CA PHE A 162 -13.53 -6.64 -9.37
C PHE A 162 -13.11 -5.65 -8.31
N TRP A 163 -13.55 -5.88 -7.08
CA TRP A 163 -13.26 -5.04 -5.93
C TRP A 163 -12.72 -5.88 -4.79
N ARG A 164 -11.77 -5.34 -4.05
CA ARG A 164 -11.27 -5.96 -2.81
C ARG A 164 -12.37 -6.03 -1.75
N ALA A 165 -12.12 -6.75 -0.67
CA ALA A 165 -12.99 -6.83 0.50
C ALA A 165 -13.44 -5.46 1.05
N ASP A 166 -12.62 -4.42 0.92
CA ASP A 166 -12.91 -3.05 1.37
C ASP A 166 -13.69 -2.20 0.33
N GLY A 167 -14.08 -2.81 -0.79
CA GLY A 167 -14.83 -2.17 -1.87
C GLY A 167 -13.98 -1.31 -2.81
N THR A 168 -12.65 -1.32 -2.71
CA THR A 168 -11.77 -0.66 -3.68
C THR A 168 -11.66 -1.46 -4.97
N LEU A 169 -11.72 -0.80 -6.13
CA LEU A 169 -11.56 -1.46 -7.43
C LEU A 169 -10.12 -2.01 -7.54
N CYS A 170 -9.98 -3.30 -7.89
CA CYS A 170 -8.67 -3.94 -8.08
C CYS A 170 -8.43 -4.39 -9.51
N ASN A 171 -9.48 -4.70 -10.27
CA ASN A 171 -9.35 -5.22 -11.63
C ASN A 171 -10.53 -4.79 -12.51
N GLU A 172 -10.23 -4.53 -13.78
CA GLU A 172 -11.18 -4.37 -14.86
C GLU A 172 -10.68 -5.16 -16.07
N CYS A 173 -11.47 -6.11 -16.56
CA CYS A 173 -11.12 -6.92 -17.72
C CYS A 173 -12.32 -7.11 -18.65
N ILE A 174 -12.04 -7.45 -19.90
CA ILE A 174 -13.09 -7.86 -20.84
C ILE A 174 -13.20 -9.39 -20.77
N MET A 175 -14.43 -9.88 -20.65
CA MET A 175 -14.77 -11.30 -20.68
C MET A 175 -15.50 -11.64 -21.98
N LYS A 176 -15.22 -12.82 -22.53
CA LYS A 176 -15.92 -13.37 -23.69
C LYS A 176 -16.25 -14.83 -23.40
N HIS A 177 -17.53 -15.11 -23.18
CA HIS A 177 -18.05 -16.47 -22.93
C HIS A 177 -17.38 -17.15 -21.73
N GLY A 178 -17.19 -16.40 -20.64
CA GLY A 178 -16.55 -16.90 -19.41
C GLY A 178 -15.03 -16.88 -19.42
N THR A 179 -14.38 -16.42 -20.50
CA THR A 179 -12.92 -16.39 -20.62
C THR A 179 -12.39 -14.95 -20.75
N PRO A 180 -11.27 -14.59 -20.08
CA PRO A 180 -10.64 -13.29 -20.28
C PRO A 180 -10.24 -13.06 -21.74
N HIS A 181 -10.48 -11.86 -22.25
CA HIS A 181 -10.21 -11.50 -23.62
C HIS A 181 -9.98 -10.00 -23.75
N GLY A 182 -9.15 -9.53 -24.69
CA GLY A 182 -8.89 -8.12 -24.87
C GLY A 182 -8.13 -7.51 -23.69
N VAL A 183 -8.28 -6.19 -23.53
CA VAL A 183 -7.51 -5.43 -22.54
C VAL A 183 -7.98 -5.71 -21.12
N PHE A 184 -7.03 -5.70 -20.18
CA PHE A 184 -7.31 -5.65 -18.75
C PHE A 184 -6.44 -4.61 -18.07
N LYS A 185 -6.91 -4.14 -16.91
CA LYS A 185 -6.18 -3.27 -15.99
C LYS A 185 -6.35 -3.76 -14.57
N ARG A 186 -5.28 -3.74 -13.80
CA ARG A 186 -5.31 -3.85 -12.34
C ARG A 186 -4.93 -2.51 -11.73
N PHE A 187 -5.36 -2.29 -10.50
CA PHE A 187 -5.22 -1.01 -9.81
C PHE A 187 -4.62 -1.18 -8.42
N HIS A 188 -3.69 -0.31 -8.07
CA HIS A 188 -3.29 -0.09 -6.68
C HIS A 188 -4.47 0.42 -5.86
N GLU A 189 -4.35 0.37 -4.54
CA GLU A 189 -5.35 0.87 -3.60
C GLU A 189 -5.50 2.40 -3.65
N SER A 190 -4.52 3.10 -4.23
CA SER A 190 -4.61 4.53 -4.59
C SER A 190 -5.57 4.77 -5.76
N GLY A 191 -5.89 3.75 -6.56
CA GLY A 191 -6.65 3.85 -7.80
C GLY A 191 -5.78 4.02 -9.05
N GLU A 192 -4.47 4.18 -8.90
CA GLU A 192 -3.51 4.17 -10.01
C GLU A 192 -3.41 2.79 -10.64
N VAL A 193 -3.09 2.72 -11.93
CA VAL A 193 -2.90 1.44 -12.64
C VAL A 193 -1.67 0.75 -12.08
N SER A 194 -1.84 -0.46 -11.53
CA SER A 194 -0.72 -1.31 -11.13
C SER A 194 -0.22 -2.14 -12.30
N GLN A 195 -1.13 -2.59 -13.15
CA GLN A 195 -0.81 -3.42 -14.30
C GLN A 195 -1.80 -3.22 -15.43
N GLU A 196 -1.33 -3.44 -16.65
CA GLU A 196 -2.19 -3.54 -17.81
C GLU A 196 -1.63 -4.53 -18.82
N GLY A 197 -2.52 -5.11 -19.62
CA GLY A 197 -2.13 -6.06 -20.67
C GLY A 197 -3.32 -6.50 -21.50
N THR A 198 -3.10 -7.52 -22.32
CA THR A 198 -4.12 -8.07 -23.22
C THR A 198 -4.18 -9.60 -23.10
N PHE A 199 -5.40 -10.13 -23.09
CA PHE A 199 -5.66 -11.55 -23.25
C PHE A 199 -6.10 -11.84 -24.70
N ASP A 200 -5.51 -12.83 -25.33
CA ASP A 200 -6.04 -13.45 -26.55
C ASP A 200 -6.51 -14.87 -26.22
N LYS A 201 -7.79 -15.18 -26.49
CA LYS A 201 -8.40 -16.49 -26.17
C LYS A 201 -8.07 -17.03 -24.77
N GLY A 202 -8.05 -16.17 -23.75
CA GLY A 202 -7.77 -16.54 -22.37
C GLY A 202 -6.30 -16.60 -21.97
N THR A 203 -5.37 -16.39 -22.89
CA THR A 203 -3.92 -16.37 -22.59
C THR A 203 -3.36 -14.97 -22.72
N LEU A 204 -2.39 -14.61 -21.88
CA LEU A 204 -1.70 -13.32 -22.01
C LEU A 204 -0.99 -13.25 -23.37
N HIS A 205 -1.15 -12.14 -24.07
CA HIS A 205 -0.53 -11.91 -25.37
C HIS A 205 -0.18 -10.44 -25.55
N GLY A 206 0.99 -10.19 -26.15
CA GLY A 206 1.54 -8.85 -26.30
C GLY A 206 2.13 -8.30 -24.99
N PRO A 207 2.28 -6.97 -24.88
CA PRO A 207 2.89 -6.36 -23.70
C PRO A 207 1.95 -6.43 -22.49
N ARG A 208 2.47 -6.94 -21.38
CA ARG A 208 1.96 -6.70 -20.03
C ARG A 208 2.90 -5.74 -19.32
N THR A 209 2.36 -4.63 -18.84
CA THR A 209 3.11 -3.60 -18.14
C THR A 209 2.75 -3.61 -16.66
N TRP A 210 3.75 -3.49 -15.81
CA TRP A 210 3.65 -3.30 -14.38
C TRP A 210 4.19 -1.93 -14.01
N PHE A 211 3.55 -1.28 -13.05
CA PHE A 211 3.92 0.03 -12.52
C PHE A 211 4.16 -0.08 -11.01
N ALA A 212 5.20 0.58 -10.53
CA ALA A 212 5.46 0.69 -9.11
C ALA A 212 4.57 1.81 -8.52
N SER A 213 4.16 1.64 -7.27
CA SER A 213 3.49 2.71 -6.51
C SER A 213 4.41 3.21 -5.40
N GLU A 214 4.33 4.51 -5.14
CA GLU A 214 4.91 5.15 -3.95
C GLU A 214 3.95 5.10 -2.75
N HIS A 215 2.72 4.63 -2.97
CA HIS A 215 1.71 4.40 -1.95
C HIS A 215 1.73 2.95 -1.46
N PHE A 216 1.17 2.70 -0.27
CA PHE A 216 0.95 1.34 0.19
C PHE A 216 0.12 0.57 -0.86
N THR A 217 0.57 -0.63 -1.20
CA THR A 217 -0.17 -1.51 -2.09
C THR A 217 0.10 -2.99 -1.83
N THR A 218 -0.94 -3.81 -1.99
CA THR A 218 -0.83 -5.27 -2.11
C THR A 218 -0.53 -5.71 -3.54
N GLU A 219 -0.61 -4.84 -4.54
CA GLU A 219 -0.23 -5.11 -5.94
C GLU A 219 1.28 -4.93 -6.12
N ARG A 220 2.08 -5.73 -5.40
CA ARG A 220 3.52 -5.48 -5.30
C ARG A 220 4.26 -5.88 -6.57
N MET A 221 4.77 -4.89 -7.29
CA MET A 221 5.67 -5.08 -8.42
C MET A 221 7.07 -5.59 -7.99
N HIS A 222 7.50 -5.31 -6.76
CA HIS A 222 8.85 -5.58 -6.26
C HIS A 222 9.02 -6.94 -5.57
N GLU A 223 8.01 -7.80 -5.61
CA GLU A 223 8.15 -9.16 -5.10
C GLU A 223 9.18 -9.93 -5.95
N ASN A 224 9.91 -10.85 -5.31
CA ASN A 224 10.95 -11.68 -5.92
C ASN A 224 12.25 -10.98 -6.36
N GLY A 225 12.54 -9.78 -5.86
CA GLY A 225 13.89 -9.20 -5.89
C GLY A 225 14.08 -7.98 -6.79
N VAL A 226 13.07 -7.59 -7.57
CA VAL A 226 13.11 -6.41 -8.46
C VAL A 226 13.48 -5.14 -7.69
N SER A 227 14.58 -4.48 -8.08
CA SER A 227 15.09 -3.29 -7.41
C SER A 227 14.02 -2.19 -7.31
N GLU A 228 13.94 -1.51 -6.16
CA GLU A 228 13.08 -0.34 -5.93
C GLU A 228 13.35 0.83 -6.91
N LYS A 229 14.50 0.83 -7.58
CA LYS A 229 14.83 1.78 -8.65
C LYS A 229 14.00 1.56 -9.92
N VAL A 230 13.51 0.34 -10.14
CA VAL A 230 12.65 0.00 -11.26
C VAL A 230 11.24 0.53 -10.97
N LYS A 231 10.74 1.43 -11.81
CA LYS A 231 9.38 1.99 -11.65
C LYS A 231 8.39 1.45 -12.68
N LYS A 232 8.89 0.76 -13.71
CA LYS A 232 8.07 0.10 -14.73
C LYS A 232 8.74 -1.17 -15.26
N THR A 233 7.97 -2.24 -15.40
CA THR A 233 8.41 -3.49 -16.06
C THR A 233 7.46 -3.80 -17.20
N VAL A 234 8.00 -4.13 -18.37
CA VAL A 234 7.24 -4.60 -19.53
C VAL A 234 7.65 -6.03 -19.84
N MET A 235 6.69 -6.94 -19.80
CA MET A 235 6.83 -8.34 -20.18
C MET A 235 6.11 -8.57 -21.50
N LEU A 236 6.82 -9.06 -22.52
CA LEU A 236 6.21 -9.42 -23.80
C LEU A 236 5.78 -10.89 -23.75
N TYR A 237 4.48 -11.12 -23.90
CA TYR A 237 3.89 -12.44 -23.92
C TYR A 237 3.56 -12.89 -25.34
N ASP A 238 3.76 -14.19 -25.59
CA ASP A 238 3.30 -14.89 -26.77
C ASP A 238 2.55 -16.15 -26.33
N GLN A 239 1.22 -16.11 -26.40
CA GLN A 239 0.34 -17.21 -26.03
C GLN A 239 0.60 -17.74 -24.60
N GLY A 240 0.77 -16.83 -23.64
CA GLY A 240 1.04 -17.14 -22.24
C GLY A 240 2.53 -17.31 -21.89
N GLU A 241 3.43 -17.44 -22.88
CA GLU A 241 4.87 -17.54 -22.63
C GLU A 241 5.55 -16.16 -22.64
N VAL A 242 6.38 -15.89 -21.63
CA VAL A 242 7.20 -14.66 -21.59
C VAL A 242 8.34 -14.80 -22.60
N ARG A 243 8.41 -13.89 -23.57
CA ARG A 243 9.48 -13.80 -24.58
C ARG A 243 10.56 -12.80 -24.22
N GLN A 244 10.20 -11.75 -23.50
CA GLN A 244 11.13 -10.68 -23.11
C GLN A 244 10.64 -9.96 -21.86
N VAL A 245 11.59 -9.54 -21.02
CA VAL A 245 11.35 -8.65 -19.87
C VAL A 245 12.23 -7.42 -19.99
N MET A 246 11.66 -6.24 -19.76
CA MET A 246 12.36 -4.96 -19.77
C MET A 246 11.99 -4.15 -18.55
N HIS A 247 12.99 -3.57 -17.88
CA HIS A 247 12.82 -2.73 -16.70
C HIS A 247 13.19 -1.29 -17.02
N PHE A 248 12.48 -0.35 -16.41
CA PHE A 248 12.69 1.08 -16.59
C PHE A 248 12.67 1.79 -15.24
N ASP A 249 13.51 2.80 -15.08
CA ASP A 249 13.51 3.66 -13.90
C ASP A 249 12.41 4.74 -13.98
N GLY A 250 12.36 5.61 -12.97
CA GLY A 250 11.39 6.72 -12.91
C GLY A 250 11.57 7.79 -13.99
N THR A 251 12.68 7.78 -14.74
CA THR A 251 12.92 8.67 -15.89
C THR A 251 12.55 8.02 -17.22
N GLY A 252 12.21 6.73 -17.21
CA GLY A 252 11.94 5.94 -18.40
C GLY A 252 13.19 5.37 -19.06
N GLN A 253 14.37 5.47 -18.42
CA GLN A 253 15.59 4.86 -18.92
C GLN A 253 15.58 3.36 -18.64
N ARG A 254 16.03 2.56 -19.62
CA ARG A 254 16.13 1.10 -19.46
C ARG A 254 17.15 0.77 -18.37
N VAL A 255 16.70 0.02 -17.36
CA VAL A 255 17.52 -0.58 -16.32
C VAL A 255 17.82 -2.02 -16.74
N VAL A 256 19.10 -2.38 -16.74
CA VAL A 256 19.55 -3.74 -17.04
C VAL A 256 20.18 -4.30 -15.78
N PRO A 257 19.84 -5.53 -15.35
CA PRO A 257 20.59 -6.21 -14.30
C PRO A 257 22.07 -6.24 -14.69
N THR A 258 22.96 -5.96 -13.74
CA THR A 258 24.41 -5.99 -13.97
C THR A 258 24.92 -7.37 -14.43
N THR A 259 24.13 -8.43 -14.24
CA THR A 259 24.43 -9.81 -14.61
C THR A 259 24.01 -10.18 -16.04
N GLY A 260 23.22 -9.36 -16.74
CA GLY A 260 22.67 -9.70 -18.06
C GLY A 260 21.61 -10.82 -18.05
N GLU A 261 21.33 -11.40 -16.90
CA GLU A 261 20.22 -12.33 -16.67
C GLU A 261 18.89 -11.56 -16.56
N PRO A 262 17.73 -12.18 -16.86
CA PRO A 262 16.46 -11.58 -16.49
C PRO A 262 16.44 -11.31 -14.98
N TYR A 263 16.01 -10.10 -14.59
CA TYR A 263 15.66 -9.82 -13.20
C TYR A 263 14.58 -10.86 -12.82
N PRO A 264 14.72 -11.63 -11.72
CA PRO A 264 13.83 -12.75 -11.38
C PRO A 264 12.33 -12.45 -11.51
#